data_AF-A0A142WWX4-F1
#
_entry.id   AF-A0A142WWX4-F1
#
_cell.length_a   1.000
_cell.length_b   1.000
_cell.length_c   1.000
_cell.angle_alpha   90.00
_cell.angle_beta   90.00
_cell.angle_gamma   90.00
#
_symmetry.space_group_name_H-M   'P 1'
#
loop_
_entity.id
_entity.type
_entity.pdbx_description
1 polymer ?
#
loop_
_entity_poly.entity_id
_entity_poly.type
_entity_poly.pdbx_seq_one_letter_code
_entity_poly.pdbx_strand_id
1 'polypeptide(L)'
;MAYLELFERVADHVRRQGVKVTFERGEALTTSTIERARAKALIPIPASMAEFYAEMGDGLEFAWSTKRDREPFANHEFPKLNSRVIESFDVLSWMTEWNDDYDFSGTKNPVLAKQTALKMRKWMPFHNEGNGDGFSLDTALDPAPVVFDKHDWCDGGTGENGHRLAESLLQFYTDWAQVCFQFPRSLWWPTVLKKDGPGVDWSSDEFCEPFRLPAG
;
A
#
# COMPACT_ATOMS: atom_id res chain seq x y z
N MET A 1 -5.24 -14.71 -11.04
CA MET A 1 -5.58 -15.06 -9.66
C MET A 1 -6.49 -13.97 -9.14
N ALA A 2 -7.56 -14.31 -8.44
CA ALA A 2 -8.49 -13.33 -7.87
C ALA A 2 -7.98 -12.88 -6.47
N TYR A 3 -8.34 -11.69 -5.98
CA TYR A 3 -7.94 -11.23 -4.65
C TYR A 3 -8.42 -12.16 -3.54
N LEU A 4 -9.68 -12.58 -3.56
CA LEU A 4 -10.27 -13.44 -2.53
C LEU A 4 -9.53 -14.77 -2.42
N GLU A 5 -9.31 -15.43 -3.57
CA GLU A 5 -8.56 -16.68 -3.66
C GLU A 5 -7.15 -16.53 -3.05
N LEU A 6 -6.49 -15.41 -3.34
CA LEU A 6 -5.16 -15.10 -2.84
C LEU A 6 -5.12 -14.95 -1.31
N PHE A 7 -6.02 -14.15 -0.75
CA PHE A 7 -6.11 -13.95 0.70
C PHE A 7 -6.54 -15.21 1.45
N GLU A 8 -7.47 -16.00 0.89
CA GLU A 8 -7.85 -17.31 1.44
C GLU A 8 -6.67 -18.28 1.46
N ARG A 9 -5.91 -18.35 0.35
CA ARG A 9 -4.71 -19.19 0.26
C ARG A 9 -3.67 -18.82 1.32
N VAL A 10 -3.41 -17.52 1.52
CA VAL A 10 -2.47 -17.06 2.56
C VAL A 10 -3.01 -17.38 3.96
N ALA A 11 -4.28 -17.09 4.23
CA ALA A 11 -4.89 -17.38 5.53
C ALA A 11 -4.79 -18.86 5.89
N ASP A 12 -5.10 -19.75 4.95
CA ASP A 12 -5.04 -21.19 5.16
C ASP A 12 -3.62 -21.69 5.36
N HIS A 13 -2.65 -21.16 4.62
CA HIS A 13 -1.24 -21.49 4.83
C HIS A 13 -0.77 -21.11 6.23
N VAL A 14 -1.06 -19.88 6.67
CA VAL A 14 -0.69 -19.38 8.00
C VAL A 14 -1.38 -20.19 9.11
N ARG A 15 -2.66 -20.55 8.94
CA ARG A 15 -3.40 -21.39 9.89
C ARG A 15 -2.79 -22.79 10.04
N ARG A 16 -2.27 -23.39 8.96
CA ARG A 16 -1.58 -24.70 9.03
C ARG A 16 -0.29 -24.65 9.86
N GLN A 17 0.31 -23.46 10.03
CA GLN A 17 1.45 -23.25 10.92
C GLN A 17 1.04 -23.06 12.39
N GLY A 18 -0.25 -23.21 12.72
CA GLY A 18 -0.78 -23.04 14.07
C GLY A 18 -0.98 -21.58 14.49
N VAL A 19 -0.97 -20.63 13.54
CA VAL A 19 -1.16 -19.20 13.81
C VAL A 19 -2.61 -18.79 13.53
N LYS A 20 -3.20 -18.01 14.45
CA LYS A 20 -4.53 -17.44 14.24
C LYS A 20 -4.45 -16.30 13.22
N VAL A 21 -5.37 -16.31 12.26
CA VAL A 21 -5.52 -15.26 11.23
C VAL A 21 -6.87 -14.57 11.40
N THR A 22 -6.86 -13.24 11.46
CA THR A 22 -8.01 -12.38 11.20
C THR A 22 -8.08 -12.14 9.69
N PHE A 23 -9.22 -12.43 9.09
CA PHE A 23 -9.50 -12.13 7.69
C PHE A 23 -10.98 -11.76 7.59
N GLU A 24 -11.26 -10.46 7.63
CA GLU A 24 -12.60 -9.90 7.65
C GLU A 24 -12.78 -8.95 6.47
N ARG A 25 -13.95 -9.02 5.83
CA ARG A 25 -14.27 -8.23 4.64
C ARG A 25 -15.53 -7.42 4.89
N GLY A 26 -15.57 -6.23 4.31
CA GLY A 26 -16.77 -5.41 4.32
C GLY A 26 -17.91 -6.01 3.50
N GLU A 27 -19.07 -5.35 3.55
CA GLU A 27 -20.22 -5.74 2.74
C GLU A 27 -19.91 -5.65 1.24
N ALA A 28 -20.54 -6.51 0.45
CA ALA A 28 -20.40 -6.47 -1.00
C ALA A 28 -20.91 -5.13 -1.56
N LEU A 29 -20.12 -4.52 -2.44
CA LEU A 29 -20.47 -3.25 -3.07
C LEU A 29 -21.07 -3.49 -4.45
N THR A 30 -22.16 -2.78 -4.76
CA THR A 30 -22.68 -2.77 -6.13
C THR A 30 -21.78 -1.92 -7.03
N THR A 31 -21.70 -2.26 -8.32
CA THR A 31 -21.04 -1.42 -9.34
C THR A 31 -21.53 0.02 -9.28
N SER A 32 -22.83 0.23 -9.06
CA SER A 32 -23.40 1.58 -8.94
C SER A 32 -22.86 2.37 -7.75
N THR A 33 -22.56 1.71 -6.63
CA THR A 33 -21.98 2.33 -5.44
C THR A 33 -20.55 2.76 -5.71
N ILE A 34 -19.77 1.88 -6.33
CA ILE A 34 -18.37 2.14 -6.70
C ILE A 34 -18.31 3.34 -7.65
N GLU A 35 -19.08 3.34 -8.75
CA GLU A 35 -19.07 4.43 -9.72
C GLU A 35 -19.53 5.77 -9.12
N ARG A 36 -20.51 5.77 -8.21
CA ARG A 36 -20.90 6.99 -7.48
C ARG A 36 -19.77 7.53 -6.60
N ALA A 37 -18.97 6.67 -5.98
CA ALA A 37 -17.82 7.11 -5.20
C ALA A 37 -16.70 7.66 -6.09
N ARG A 38 -16.41 6.99 -7.22
CA ARG A 38 -15.43 7.46 -8.21
C ARG A 38 -15.77 8.86 -8.73
N ALA A 39 -17.04 9.14 -8.98
CA ALA A 39 -17.51 10.46 -9.42
C ALA A 39 -17.40 11.57 -8.36
N LYS A 40 -17.27 11.21 -7.07
CA LYS A 40 -17.18 12.16 -5.95
C LYS A 40 -15.76 12.43 -5.48
N ALA A 41 -14.84 11.51 -5.70
CA ALA A 41 -13.46 11.64 -5.26
C ALA A 41 -12.72 12.73 -6.05
N LEU A 42 -11.92 13.56 -5.36
CA LEU A 42 -11.10 14.59 -6.01
C LEU A 42 -9.81 14.03 -6.60
N ILE A 43 -9.26 13.00 -5.97
CA ILE A 43 -8.21 12.15 -6.53
C ILE A 43 -8.93 10.95 -7.17
N PRO A 44 -8.69 10.66 -8.46
CA PRO A 44 -9.38 9.56 -9.13
C PRO A 44 -9.19 8.24 -8.40
N ILE A 45 -10.28 7.51 -8.14
CA ILE A 45 -10.19 6.12 -7.69
C ILE A 45 -9.87 5.26 -8.93
N PRO A 46 -8.67 4.62 -8.98
CA PRO A 46 -8.21 3.90 -10.16
C PRO A 46 -8.98 2.59 -10.36
N ALA A 47 -8.96 2.07 -11.60
CA ALA A 47 -9.69 0.85 -11.97
C ALA A 47 -9.30 -0.36 -11.10
N SER A 48 -8.01 -0.55 -10.80
CA SER A 48 -7.52 -1.66 -9.98
C SER A 48 -8.05 -1.64 -8.53
N MET A 49 -8.30 -0.44 -7.97
CA MET A 49 -8.91 -0.29 -6.65
C MET A 49 -10.42 -0.53 -6.72
N ALA A 50 -11.08 -0.09 -7.80
CA ALA A 50 -12.49 -0.40 -8.03
C ALA A 50 -12.72 -1.91 -8.19
N GLU A 51 -11.83 -2.62 -8.90
CA GLU A 51 -11.82 -4.09 -9.02
C GLU A 51 -11.65 -4.75 -7.65
N PHE A 52 -10.72 -4.26 -6.83
CA PHE A 52 -10.55 -4.74 -5.45
C PHE A 52 -11.86 -4.60 -4.65
N TYR A 53 -12.50 -3.42 -4.66
CA TYR A 53 -13.77 -3.21 -3.96
C TYR A 53 -14.91 -4.09 -4.50
N ALA A 54 -14.95 -4.33 -5.80
CA ALA A 54 -15.95 -5.19 -6.43
C ALA A 54 -15.82 -6.65 -5.98
N GLU A 55 -14.59 -7.12 -5.74
CA GLU A 55 -14.32 -8.50 -5.34
C GLU A 55 -14.32 -8.70 -3.81
N MET A 56 -13.65 -7.80 -3.10
CA MET A 56 -13.38 -7.93 -1.66
C MET A 56 -14.44 -7.29 -0.77
N GLY A 57 -15.27 -6.38 -1.30
CA GLY A 57 -16.27 -5.64 -0.51
C GLY A 57 -15.72 -4.33 0.08
N ASP A 58 -16.51 -3.67 0.93
CA ASP A 58 -16.22 -2.35 1.49
C ASP A 58 -15.16 -2.38 2.61
N GLY A 59 -13.90 -2.54 2.20
CA GLY A 59 -12.75 -2.62 3.09
C GLY A 59 -12.38 -4.06 3.47
N LEU A 60 -11.21 -4.18 4.09
CA LEU A 60 -10.59 -5.46 4.46
C LEU A 60 -9.80 -5.27 5.76
N GLU A 61 -9.86 -6.25 6.65
CA GLU A 61 -8.90 -6.44 7.72
C GLU A 61 -8.24 -7.80 7.55
N PHE A 62 -6.92 -7.82 7.46
CA PHE A 62 -6.11 -9.02 7.40
C PHE A 62 -4.93 -8.91 8.35
N ALA A 63 -4.92 -9.74 9.39
CA ALA A 63 -3.87 -9.69 10.40
C ALA A 63 -3.54 -11.07 10.95
N TRP A 64 -2.26 -11.28 11.23
CA TRP A 64 -1.78 -12.43 11.98
C TRP A 64 -0.44 -12.09 12.64
N SER A 65 -0.18 -12.72 13.78
CA SER A 65 1.10 -12.58 14.48
C SER A 65 1.41 -13.86 15.24
N THR A 66 2.69 -14.19 15.29
CA THR A 66 3.27 -15.28 16.07
C THR A 66 3.48 -14.91 17.55
N LYS A 67 3.27 -13.64 17.92
CA LYS A 67 3.24 -13.09 19.29
C LYS A 67 4.56 -13.12 20.08
N ARG A 68 5.73 -13.27 19.45
CA ARG A 68 7.02 -13.03 20.13
C ARG A 68 7.76 -11.83 19.53
N ASP A 69 8.69 -11.27 20.31
CA ASP A 69 9.47 -10.10 19.89
C ASP A 69 10.25 -10.36 18.60
N ARG A 70 10.14 -9.42 17.64
CA ARG A 70 10.75 -9.49 16.30
C ARG A 70 10.35 -10.71 15.46
N GLU A 71 9.25 -11.37 15.80
CA GLU A 71 8.72 -12.47 15.00
C GLU A 71 7.82 -11.97 13.87
N PRO A 72 7.68 -12.76 12.78
CA PRO A 72 6.91 -12.35 11.63
C PRO A 72 5.43 -12.14 11.96
N PHE A 73 4.87 -11.11 11.34
CA PHE A 73 3.47 -10.76 11.41
C PHE A 73 3.03 -10.10 10.10
N ALA A 74 1.73 -10.07 9.89
CA ALA A 74 1.07 -9.20 8.93
C ALA A 74 0.03 -8.37 9.65
N ASN A 75 -0.06 -7.09 9.27
CA ASN A 75 -1.15 -6.22 9.67
C ASN A 75 -1.53 -5.35 8.47
N HIS A 76 -2.59 -5.73 7.78
CA HIS A 76 -3.04 -5.04 6.59
C HIS A 76 -4.53 -4.71 6.70
N GLU A 77 -4.82 -3.42 6.71
CA GLU A 77 -6.17 -2.91 6.55
C GLU A 77 -6.29 -2.24 5.17
N PHE A 78 -7.32 -2.62 4.43
CA PHE A 78 -7.74 -1.88 3.25
C PHE A 78 -8.91 -0.98 3.63
N PRO A 79 -8.82 0.33 3.38
CA PRO A 79 -9.81 1.29 3.83
C PRO A 79 -11.14 1.12 3.12
N LYS A 80 -12.22 1.54 3.78
CA LYS A 80 -13.56 1.62 3.19
C LYS A 80 -13.56 2.62 2.03
N LEU A 81 -14.42 2.36 1.04
CA LEU A 81 -14.56 3.17 -0.16
C LEU A 81 -14.92 4.62 0.16
N ASN A 82 -15.83 4.84 1.12
CA ASN A 82 -16.21 6.20 1.50
C ASN A 82 -15.06 6.97 2.18
N SER A 83 -14.20 6.28 2.93
CA SER A 83 -13.00 6.89 3.50
C SER A 83 -12.05 7.37 2.41
N ARG A 84 -11.93 6.65 1.29
CA ARG A 84 -11.13 7.12 0.12
C ARG A 84 -11.67 8.41 -0.48
N VAL A 85 -12.99 8.53 -0.56
CA VAL A 85 -13.63 9.76 -1.04
C VAL A 85 -13.26 10.91 -0.11
N ILE A 86 -13.45 10.76 1.21
CA ILE A 86 -13.13 11.78 2.22
C ILE A 86 -11.65 12.15 2.19
N GLU A 87 -10.76 11.16 2.26
CA GLU A 87 -9.31 11.40 2.28
C GLU A 87 -8.78 12.04 1.01
N SER A 88 -9.44 11.83 -0.14
CA SER A 88 -9.08 12.55 -1.36
C SER A 88 -9.24 14.07 -1.22
N PHE A 89 -10.13 14.54 -0.34
CA PHE A 89 -10.23 15.95 0.02
C PHE A 89 -9.11 16.36 0.98
N ASP A 90 -8.86 15.56 2.02
CA ASP A 90 -7.87 15.86 3.04
C ASP A 90 -6.45 15.91 2.46
N VAL A 91 -6.06 14.91 1.66
CA VAL A 91 -4.74 14.86 0.98
C VAL A 91 -4.52 16.11 0.15
N LEU A 92 -5.53 16.56 -0.61
CA LEU A 92 -5.43 17.79 -1.38
C LEU A 92 -5.37 19.03 -0.48
N SER A 93 -6.07 19.04 0.65
CA SER A 93 -6.01 20.15 1.62
C SER A 93 -4.61 20.32 2.18
N TRP A 94 -3.99 19.26 2.71
CA TRP A 94 -2.62 19.32 3.26
C TRP A 94 -1.59 19.64 2.19
N MET A 95 -1.71 19.07 0.99
CA MET A 95 -0.78 19.37 -0.10
C MET A 95 -0.99 20.76 -0.74
N THR A 96 -2.10 21.44 -0.40
CA THR A 96 -2.31 22.86 -0.71
C THR A 96 -1.49 23.75 0.23
N GLU A 97 -1.17 23.30 1.45
CA GLU A 97 -0.26 24.01 2.37
C GLU A 97 1.19 24.01 1.87
N TRP A 98 1.60 22.94 1.16
CA TRP A 98 2.79 22.96 0.29
C TRP A 98 2.46 23.65 -1.02
N ASN A 99 2.06 24.91 -0.92
CA ASN A 99 1.76 25.76 -2.07
C ASN A 99 3.00 25.92 -2.97
N ASP A 100 2.83 26.60 -4.10
CA ASP A 100 3.95 26.84 -5.02
C ASP A 100 5.09 27.66 -4.39
N ASP A 101 4.91 28.24 -3.21
CA ASP A 101 5.92 29.03 -2.50
C ASP A 101 6.70 28.22 -1.45
N TYR A 102 6.29 26.99 -1.13
CA TYR A 102 7.04 26.15 -0.18
C TYR A 102 8.36 25.70 -0.79
N ASP A 103 9.47 26.08 -0.15
CA ASP A 103 10.81 26.00 -0.75
C ASP A 103 11.55 24.68 -0.46
N PHE A 104 11.04 23.82 0.43
CA PHE A 104 11.67 22.55 0.85
C PHE A 104 13.14 22.70 1.29
N SER A 105 13.50 23.85 1.87
CA SER A 105 14.88 24.19 2.30
C SER A 105 15.50 23.20 3.30
N GLY A 106 14.68 22.43 4.02
CA GLY A 106 15.11 21.36 4.93
C GLY A 106 15.53 20.05 4.26
N THR A 107 15.39 19.92 2.93
CA THR A 107 15.75 18.70 2.19
C THR A 107 17.14 18.77 1.56
N LYS A 108 17.73 17.62 1.26
CA LYS A 108 19.02 17.57 0.53
C LYS A 108 18.92 18.07 -0.90
N ASN A 109 17.74 17.97 -1.51
CA ASN A 109 17.46 18.47 -2.86
C ASN A 109 16.07 19.11 -2.92
N PRO A 110 15.98 20.42 -2.64
CA PRO A 110 14.69 21.13 -2.60
C PRO A 110 13.92 21.13 -3.92
N VAL A 111 14.62 21.15 -5.05
CA VAL A 111 14.00 21.10 -6.39
C VAL A 111 13.33 19.74 -6.61
N LEU A 112 14.04 18.66 -6.27
CA LEU A 112 13.48 17.31 -6.35
C LEU A 112 12.32 17.14 -5.36
N ALA A 113 12.45 17.64 -4.14
CA ALA A 113 11.39 17.62 -3.15
C ALA A 113 10.11 18.29 -3.66
N LYS A 114 10.21 19.46 -4.29
CA LYS A 114 9.05 20.12 -4.90
C LYS A 114 8.42 19.30 -6.01
N GLN A 115 9.21 18.67 -6.88
CA GLN A 115 8.71 17.78 -7.93
C GLN A 115 8.00 16.56 -7.34
N THR A 116 8.58 15.96 -6.31
CA THR A 116 8.00 14.84 -5.56
C THR A 116 6.67 15.23 -4.93
N ALA A 117 6.59 16.38 -4.24
CA ALA A 117 5.35 16.89 -3.65
C ALA A 117 4.23 17.03 -4.69
N LEU A 118 4.55 17.60 -5.86
CA LEU A 118 3.59 17.76 -6.96
C LEU A 118 3.11 16.41 -7.52
N LYS A 119 4.01 15.42 -7.61
CA LYS A 119 3.67 14.05 -8.01
C LYS A 119 2.73 13.39 -7.00
N MET A 120 3.03 13.51 -5.71
CA MET A 120 2.26 12.90 -4.62
C MET A 120 0.81 13.39 -4.55
N ARG A 121 0.48 14.58 -5.08
CA ARG A 121 -0.91 15.07 -5.20
C ARG A 121 -1.84 14.17 -6.03
N LYS A 122 -1.26 13.23 -6.78
CA LYS A 122 -2.00 12.25 -7.60
C LYS A 122 -1.94 10.85 -7.00
N TRP A 123 -1.49 10.70 -5.76
CA TRP A 123 -1.41 9.41 -5.11
C TRP A 123 -2.67 9.12 -4.30
N MET A 124 -3.19 7.91 -4.46
CA MET A 124 -4.30 7.40 -3.66
C MET A 124 -3.75 6.41 -2.63
N PRO A 125 -3.61 6.80 -1.35
CA PRO A 125 -3.15 5.89 -0.31
C PRO A 125 -4.15 4.76 -0.11
N PHE A 126 -3.65 3.57 0.22
CA PHE A 126 -4.50 2.41 0.55
C PHE A 126 -3.95 1.56 1.70
N HIS A 127 -2.74 1.85 2.17
CA HIS A 127 -2.15 1.18 3.32
C HIS A 127 -1.31 2.19 4.11
N ASN A 128 -1.41 2.14 5.44
CA ASN A 128 -0.69 3.01 6.37
C ASN A 128 -0.06 2.13 7.47
N GLU A 129 1.21 2.33 7.75
CA GLU A 129 1.97 1.55 8.72
C GLU A 129 1.95 2.15 10.14
N GLY A 130 1.32 3.31 10.30
CA GLY A 130 1.18 4.03 11.57
C GLY A 130 2.39 4.89 11.95
N ASN A 131 3.53 4.72 11.28
CA ASN A 131 4.73 5.56 11.41
C ASN A 131 4.82 6.67 10.35
N GLY A 132 3.82 6.76 9.46
CA GLY A 132 3.79 7.69 8.33
C GLY A 132 4.23 7.07 7.00
N ASP A 133 4.84 5.88 7.00
CA ASP A 133 5.08 5.12 5.78
C ASP A 133 3.78 4.42 5.33
N GLY A 134 3.71 4.12 4.04
CA GLY A 134 2.59 3.39 3.49
C GLY A 134 2.71 3.05 2.02
N PHE A 135 1.60 2.60 1.45
CA PHE A 135 1.48 2.31 0.03
C PHE A 135 0.37 3.14 -0.59
N SER A 136 0.68 3.62 -1.80
CA SER A 136 -0.21 4.44 -2.59
C SER A 136 -0.28 3.93 -4.02
N LEU A 137 -1.38 4.23 -4.71
CA LEU A 137 -1.50 4.08 -6.16
C LEU A 137 -1.20 5.41 -6.83
N ASP A 138 -0.28 5.43 -7.81
CA ASP A 138 -0.01 6.61 -8.61
C ASP A 138 -1.07 6.78 -9.70
N THR A 139 -2.09 7.60 -9.43
CA THR A 139 -3.25 7.78 -10.30
C THR A 139 -2.98 8.70 -11.50
N ALA A 140 -1.78 9.26 -11.60
CA ALA A 140 -1.34 9.99 -12.80
C ALA A 140 -1.03 9.05 -13.97
N LEU A 141 -0.88 7.75 -13.70
CA LEU A 141 -0.56 6.72 -14.68
C LEU A 141 -1.72 5.72 -14.81
N ASP A 142 -1.85 5.13 -16.00
CA ASP A 142 -2.83 4.08 -16.28
C ASP A 142 -2.13 2.92 -17.03
N PRO A 143 -2.04 1.71 -16.45
CA PRO A 143 -2.52 1.33 -15.12
C PRO A 143 -1.78 2.06 -13.98
N ALA A 144 -2.49 2.32 -12.87
CA ALA A 144 -1.94 2.99 -11.70
C ALA A 144 -1.00 2.04 -10.93
N PRO A 145 0.32 2.29 -10.89
CA PRO A 145 1.24 1.43 -10.15
C PRO A 145 1.16 1.65 -8.65
N VAL A 146 1.55 0.61 -7.90
CA VAL A 146 1.76 0.74 -6.46
C VAL A 146 3.14 1.35 -6.21
N VAL A 147 3.19 2.37 -5.36
CA VAL A 147 4.41 3.06 -4.94
C VAL A 147 4.54 3.04 -3.41
N PHE A 148 5.77 2.96 -2.93
CA PHE A 148 6.09 3.16 -1.52
C PHE A 148 6.11 4.64 -1.22
N ASP A 149 5.28 5.04 -0.26
CA ASP A 149 5.18 6.40 0.25
C ASP A 149 5.89 6.46 1.60
N LYS A 150 7.14 6.92 1.59
CA LYS A 150 7.94 7.04 2.82
C LYS A 150 7.67 8.38 3.49
N HIS A 151 7.64 8.46 4.81
CA HIS A 151 7.37 9.72 5.52
C HIS A 151 8.56 10.69 5.53
N ASP A 152 9.79 10.19 5.52
CA ASP A 152 11.02 10.97 5.79
C ASP A 152 11.61 11.68 4.56
N TRP A 153 10.92 11.65 3.41
CA TRP A 153 11.45 12.20 2.16
C TRP A 153 11.70 13.71 2.21
N CYS A 154 10.90 14.45 3.00
CA CYS A 154 10.96 15.91 3.12
C CYS A 154 11.56 16.44 4.43
N ASP A 155 11.81 15.59 5.43
CA ASP A 155 12.40 15.98 6.74
C ASP A 155 13.88 15.56 6.81
N GLY A 156 14.76 16.34 6.19
CA GLY A 156 16.19 15.98 6.03
C GLY A 156 16.47 14.88 4.99
N GLY A 157 15.42 14.37 4.34
CA GLY A 157 15.50 13.37 3.29
C GLY A 157 16.13 13.84 1.99
N THR A 158 16.22 12.93 1.01
CA THR A 158 16.78 13.22 -0.32
C THR A 158 15.89 14.12 -1.18
N GLY A 159 14.63 14.33 -0.78
CA GLY A 159 13.60 14.94 -1.61
C GLY A 159 12.91 13.96 -2.57
N GLU A 160 13.34 12.70 -2.64
CA GLU A 160 12.76 11.66 -3.49
C GLU A 160 11.79 10.78 -2.72
N ASN A 161 10.64 10.44 -3.31
CA ASN A 161 9.66 9.49 -2.78
C ASN A 161 9.00 8.71 -3.93
N GLY A 162 8.29 7.62 -3.62
CA GLY A 162 7.47 6.90 -4.59
C GLY A 162 8.22 5.79 -5.31
N HIS A 163 9.05 5.02 -4.59
CA HIS A 163 9.69 3.83 -5.15
C HIS A 163 8.61 2.88 -5.66
N ARG A 164 8.66 2.52 -6.94
CA ARG A 164 7.64 1.67 -7.55
C ARG A 164 7.75 0.25 -7.02
N LEU A 165 6.67 -0.28 -6.45
CA LEU A 165 6.59 -1.63 -5.88
C LEU A 165 6.00 -2.64 -6.86
N ALA A 166 4.98 -2.23 -7.64
CA ALA A 166 4.35 -3.08 -8.64
C ALA A 166 3.68 -2.26 -9.74
N GLU A 167 3.38 -2.91 -10.87
CA GLU A 167 2.69 -2.30 -12.01
C GLU A 167 1.18 -2.11 -11.77
N SER A 168 0.58 -2.90 -10.85
CA SER A 168 -0.84 -2.84 -10.49
C SER A 168 -1.07 -3.32 -9.06
N LEU A 169 -2.26 -3.03 -8.52
CA LEU A 169 -2.64 -3.49 -7.18
C LEU A 169 -2.68 -5.03 -7.06
N LEU A 170 -3.22 -5.71 -8.09
CA LEU A 170 -3.28 -7.18 -8.10
C LEU A 170 -1.88 -7.80 -8.15
N GLN A 171 -0.98 -7.23 -8.94
CA GLN A 171 0.41 -7.68 -8.98
C GLN A 171 1.07 -7.52 -7.61
N PHE A 172 0.89 -6.36 -6.97
CA PHE A 172 1.43 -6.10 -5.64
C PHE A 172 0.98 -7.15 -4.61
N TYR A 173 -0.32 -7.40 -4.50
CA TYR A 173 -0.80 -8.43 -3.56
C TYR A 173 -0.32 -9.82 -3.94
N THR A 174 -0.33 -10.17 -5.23
CA THR A 174 0.14 -11.49 -5.70
C THR A 174 1.59 -11.75 -5.28
N ASP A 175 2.42 -10.72 -5.36
CA ASP A 175 3.83 -10.81 -4.98
C ASP A 175 4.00 -10.80 -3.45
N TRP A 176 3.30 -9.92 -2.74
CA TRP A 176 3.39 -9.84 -1.27
C TRP A 176 2.84 -11.10 -0.57
N ALA A 177 1.85 -11.74 -1.19
CA ALA A 177 1.31 -13.02 -0.72
C ALA A 177 2.36 -14.14 -0.72
N GLN A 178 3.42 -14.07 -1.53
CA GLN A 178 4.51 -15.06 -1.52
C GLN A 178 5.18 -15.16 -0.15
N VAL A 179 5.18 -14.06 0.61
CA VAL A 179 5.67 -13.99 1.98
C VAL A 179 4.53 -13.84 2.98
N CYS A 180 3.33 -14.31 2.64
CA CYS A 180 2.13 -14.27 3.49
C CYS A 180 1.78 -12.88 4.05
N PHE A 181 2.04 -11.83 3.25
CA PHE A 181 1.84 -10.42 3.64
C PHE A 181 2.71 -9.97 4.83
N GLN A 182 3.84 -10.64 5.06
CA GLN A 182 4.79 -10.26 6.09
C GLN A 182 5.33 -8.84 5.88
N PHE A 183 5.48 -8.12 6.98
CA PHE A 183 6.35 -6.94 7.04
C PHE A 183 7.81 -7.40 7.16
N PRO A 184 8.78 -6.63 6.63
CA PRO A 184 10.19 -6.93 6.86
C PRO A 184 10.50 -6.89 8.37
N ARG A 185 11.36 -7.78 8.88
CA ARG A 185 11.74 -7.85 10.31
C ARG A 185 12.27 -6.53 10.85
N SER A 186 12.98 -5.77 10.02
CA SER A 186 13.50 -4.43 10.34
C SER A 186 12.40 -3.38 10.52
N LEU A 187 11.17 -3.66 10.06
CA LEU A 187 10.07 -2.70 9.91
C LEU A 187 10.44 -1.51 9.02
N TRP A 188 11.43 -1.70 8.15
CA TRP A 188 11.92 -0.67 7.25
C TRP A 188 11.95 -1.20 5.82
N TRP A 189 10.90 -0.92 5.06
CA TRP A 189 10.76 -1.36 3.67
C TRP A 189 11.97 -1.09 2.78
N PRO A 190 12.67 0.05 2.88
CA PRO A 190 13.86 0.30 2.08
C PRO A 190 14.97 -0.75 2.22
N THR A 191 14.98 -1.58 3.27
CA THR A 191 15.90 -2.73 3.37
C THR A 191 15.63 -3.83 2.35
N VAL A 192 14.38 -3.95 1.88
CA VAL A 192 13.91 -4.99 0.96
C VAL A 192 13.54 -4.44 -0.43
N LEU A 193 13.71 -3.15 -0.69
CA LEU A 193 13.50 -2.60 -2.03
C LEU A 193 14.67 -2.96 -2.96
N LYS A 194 14.37 -3.28 -4.22
CA LYS A 194 15.40 -3.51 -5.23
C LYS A 194 16.17 -2.22 -5.47
N LYS A 195 17.50 -2.26 -5.32
CA LYS A 195 18.37 -1.07 -5.44
C LYS A 195 18.49 -0.57 -6.88
N ASP A 196 18.48 -1.50 -7.85
CA ASP A 196 18.74 -1.21 -9.26
C ASP A 196 17.45 -1.24 -10.11
N GLY A 197 16.28 -1.02 -9.50
CA GLY A 197 15.03 -1.01 -10.26
C GLY A 197 13.76 -1.06 -9.40
N PRO A 198 12.59 -1.14 -10.04
CA PRO A 198 11.32 -1.25 -9.35
C PRO A 198 11.17 -2.59 -8.63
N GLY A 199 10.36 -2.60 -7.58
CA GLY A 199 9.92 -3.79 -6.89
C GLY A 199 10.60 -4.03 -5.55
N VAL A 200 10.13 -5.10 -4.90
CA VAL A 200 10.62 -5.61 -3.63
C VAL A 200 11.41 -6.90 -3.89
N ASP A 201 12.49 -7.10 -3.16
CA ASP A 201 13.19 -8.37 -3.06
C ASP A 201 12.46 -9.30 -2.07
N TRP A 202 11.40 -9.95 -2.55
CA TRP A 202 10.63 -10.93 -1.78
C TRP A 202 11.45 -12.16 -1.36
N SER A 203 12.66 -12.35 -1.89
CA SER A 203 13.58 -13.42 -1.48
C SER A 203 14.46 -13.06 -0.29
N SER A 204 14.46 -11.78 0.12
CA SER A 204 15.23 -11.28 1.27
C SER A 204 14.99 -12.10 2.54
N ASP A 205 16.04 -12.26 3.35
CA ASP A 205 15.97 -12.91 4.66
C ASP A 205 15.20 -12.09 5.71
N GLU A 206 14.80 -10.86 5.37
CA GLU A 206 13.85 -10.04 6.13
C GLU A 206 12.45 -10.67 6.24
N PHE A 207 12.10 -11.64 5.37
CA PHE A 207 10.84 -12.40 5.44
C PHE A 207 11.08 -13.85 5.86
N CYS A 208 10.39 -14.29 6.91
CA CYS A 208 10.67 -15.53 7.63
C CYS A 208 9.95 -16.75 7.07
N GLU A 209 10.60 -17.91 7.18
CA GLU A 209 9.97 -19.23 7.11
C GLU A 209 9.22 -19.54 8.42
N PRO A 210 8.17 -20.38 8.42
CA PRO A 210 7.54 -21.06 7.28
C PRO A 210 6.48 -20.22 6.56
N PHE A 211 6.45 -18.90 6.78
CA PHE A 211 5.40 -17.99 6.28
C PHE A 211 5.66 -17.52 4.85
N ARG A 212 6.04 -18.47 4.00
CA ARG A 212 6.17 -18.31 2.56
C ARG A 212 5.25 -19.32 1.89
N LEU A 213 4.53 -18.88 0.86
CA LEU A 213 3.70 -19.80 0.09
C LEU A 213 4.62 -20.79 -0.65
N PRO A 214 4.29 -22.09 -0.67
CA PRO A 214 5.02 -23.03 -1.50
C PRO A 214 4.90 -22.63 -2.96
N ALA A 215 6.01 -22.75 -3.70
CA ALA A 215 6.03 -22.59 -5.15
C ALA A 215 4.92 -23.47 -5.76
N GLY A 216 3.99 -22.82 -6.46
CA GLY A 216 2.89 -23.49 -7.16
C GLY A 216 3.32 -24.08 -8.49
#